data_AF-A0AAV9JX06-F1
#
_entry.id   AF-A0AAV9JX06-F1
#
_cell.length_a   1.000
_cell.length_b   1.000
_cell.length_c   1.000
_cell.angle_alpha   90.00
_cell.angle_beta   90.00
_cell.angle_gamma   90.00
#
_symmetry.space_group_name_H-M   'P 1'
#
loop_
_entity.id
_entity.type
_entity.pdbx_description
1 polymer ?
#
loop_
_entity_poly.entity_id
_entity_poly.type
_entity_poly.pdbx_seq_one_letter_code
_entity_poly.pdbx_strand_id
1 'polypeptide(L)'
;MRRSHKVFLETITSMNHTLEEFCLRLKLGPDGKGPFTDPKSFKEAYKRFRFGLKRSAYMDLVNDINAVTGALMPPWMIEETEVRALDSSAADANALSAKTQHLTAVKRTVQFQITALPGEAAVSQSQPIPANLQQIRDLCLSMHQLRALQCGICIGYLVDASLNRHGLFWPKQPVVDKATMTTISLAGALRGLTVADSRRLALALASRMLRLHDTPWLAKQWGRNEITLFKKGDTLLAQHPFISAEFATQQSSSGPLQYFASSPSIRNETVFALGLLLIELCMRRPFDELVLPSDLNPDGTKHPASDYFAANRILDQIYAEAGLAYGDAVRRCVLCEFDYRKTDLEDGAFCKRVYDGVLSVLEQEAGHFPILT
;
A
#
# COMPACT_ATOMS: atom_id res chain seq x y z
N MET A 1 4.44 21.38 23.74
CA MET A 1 5.76 21.36 23.05
C MET A 1 6.94 20.86 23.91
N ARG A 2 7.22 21.37 25.12
CA ARG A 2 8.42 20.99 25.90
C ARG A 2 8.54 19.50 26.29
N ARG A 3 7.43 18.80 26.53
CA ARG A 3 7.44 17.35 26.85
C ARG A 3 7.86 16.47 25.66
N SER A 4 7.45 16.82 24.44
CA SER A 4 7.77 16.07 23.22
C SER A 4 9.25 16.15 22.85
N HIS A 5 9.89 17.31 23.06
CA HIS A 5 11.32 17.49 22.82
C HIS A 5 12.18 16.73 23.83
N LYS A 6 11.76 16.69 25.10
CA LYS A 6 12.45 15.92 26.14
C LYS A 6 12.43 14.42 25.83
N VAL A 7 11.26 13.88 25.49
CA VAL A 7 11.11 12.47 25.09
C VAL A 7 11.97 12.15 23.88
N PHE A 8 11.95 13.00 22.84
CA PHE A 8 12.81 12.84 21.67
C PHE A 8 14.31 12.77 22.00
N LEU A 9 14.80 13.67 22.87
CA LEU A 9 16.21 13.65 23.30
C LEU A 9 16.56 12.41 24.12
N GLU A 10 15.66 11.96 25.00
CA GLU A 10 15.81 10.71 25.76
C GLU A 10 15.89 9.51 24.80
N THR A 11 15.05 9.49 23.76
CA THR A 11 15.05 8.44 22.74
C THR A 11 16.33 8.45 21.88
N ILE A 12 16.83 9.62 21.46
CA ILE A 12 18.11 9.71 20.73
C ILE A 12 19.26 9.20 21.60
N THR A 13 19.27 9.58 22.88
CA THR A 13 20.30 9.17 23.83
C THR A 13 20.28 7.65 24.02
N SER A 14 19.09 7.05 24.12
CA SER A 14 18.91 5.60 24.17
C SER A 14 19.44 4.92 22.90
N MET A 15 19.14 5.46 21.71
CA MET A 15 19.63 4.92 20.43
C MET A 15 21.16 4.90 20.37
N ASN A 16 21.77 6.02 20.76
CA ASN A 16 23.22 6.15 20.75
C ASN A 16 23.88 5.11 21.67
N HIS A 17 23.29 4.87 22.85
CA HIS A 17 23.77 3.84 23.77
C HIS A 17 23.66 2.42 23.18
N THR A 18 22.54 2.10 22.52
CA THR A 18 22.36 0.79 21.86
C THR A 18 23.36 0.61 20.71
N LEU A 19 23.67 1.67 19.95
CA LEU A 19 24.68 1.63 18.90
C LEU A 19 26.11 1.48 19.44
N GLU A 20 26.45 2.16 20.53
CA GLU A 20 27.73 2.00 21.23
C GLU A 20 27.92 0.55 21.69
N GLU A 21 26.88 -0.06 22.27
CA GLU A 21 26.88 -1.45 22.69
C GLU A 21 27.02 -2.41 21.49
N PHE A 22 26.37 -2.10 20.36
CA PHE A 22 26.51 -2.85 19.11
C PHE A 22 27.95 -2.81 18.58
N CYS A 23 28.56 -1.62 18.56
CA CYS A 23 29.97 -1.43 18.20
C CYS A 23 30.91 -2.18 19.15
N LEU A 24 30.65 -2.13 20.46
CA LEU A 24 31.45 -2.82 21.48
C LEU A 24 31.40 -4.34 21.30
N ARG A 25 30.21 -4.93 21.13
CA ARG A 25 30.06 -6.38 20.89
C ARG A 25 30.75 -6.82 19.59
N LEU A 26 30.71 -5.97 18.57
CA LEU A 26 31.43 -6.19 17.32
C LEU A 26 32.93 -5.84 17.40
N LYS A 27 33.42 -5.27 18.51
CA LYS A 27 34.77 -4.72 18.68
C LYS A 27 35.15 -3.74 17.57
N LEU A 28 34.20 -2.89 17.20
CA LEU A 28 34.41 -1.74 16.34
C LEU A 28 34.85 -0.55 17.20
N GLY A 29 35.60 0.36 16.60
CA GLY A 29 35.94 1.64 17.17
C GLY A 29 34.72 2.56 17.27
N PRO A 30 34.86 3.71 17.94
CA PRO A 30 33.79 4.68 18.13
C PRO A 30 33.26 5.30 16.82
N ASP A 31 33.99 5.15 15.71
CA ASP A 31 33.57 5.55 14.37
C ASP A 31 32.90 4.41 13.57
N GLY A 32 32.60 3.28 14.22
CA GLY A 32 32.05 2.09 13.59
C GLY A 32 33.05 1.32 12.72
N LYS A 33 34.33 1.71 12.70
CA LYS A 33 35.37 1.00 11.94
C LYS A 33 36.09 0.01 12.84
N GLY A 34 36.39 -1.17 12.31
CA GLY A 34 37.21 -2.13 13.06
C GLY A 34 38.67 -1.72 13.11
N PRO A 35 39.47 -2.27 14.03
CA PRO A 35 40.90 -2.03 14.15
C PRO A 35 41.69 -2.76 13.05
N PHE A 36 41.30 -2.57 11.78
CA PHE A 36 41.85 -3.29 10.63
C PHE A 36 43.00 -2.49 10.04
N THR A 37 44.10 -2.41 10.77
CA THR A 37 45.28 -1.67 10.31
C THR A 37 46.13 -2.46 9.32
N ASP A 38 45.88 -3.76 9.19
CA ASP A 38 46.64 -4.65 8.31
C ASP A 38 45.83 -5.89 7.84
N PRO A 39 46.25 -6.59 6.79
CA PRO A 39 45.52 -7.73 6.24
C PRO A 39 45.34 -8.91 7.22
N LYS A 40 46.23 -9.07 8.21
CA LYS A 40 46.15 -10.16 9.19
C LYS A 40 45.07 -9.86 10.23
N SER A 41 45.01 -8.64 10.76
CA SER A 41 43.94 -8.20 11.67
C SER A 41 42.56 -8.27 11.02
N PHE A 42 42.44 -7.93 9.73
CA PHE A 42 41.20 -8.13 8.98
C PHE A 42 40.80 -9.62 8.87
N LYS A 43 41.75 -10.50 8.53
CA LYS A 43 41.48 -11.94 8.36
C LYS A 43 41.05 -12.60 9.67
N GLU A 44 41.61 -12.18 10.80
CA GLU A 44 41.22 -12.62 12.13
C GLU A 44 39.82 -12.15 12.52
N ALA A 45 39.51 -10.88 12.25
CA ALA A 45 38.17 -10.33 12.46
C ALA A 45 37.12 -11.00 11.57
N TYR A 46 37.42 -11.22 10.29
CA TYR A 46 36.54 -11.90 9.34
C TYR A 46 36.21 -13.33 9.77
N LYS A 47 37.21 -14.11 10.23
CA LYS A 47 36.97 -15.44 10.80
C LYS A 47 36.08 -15.36 12.03
N ARG A 48 36.31 -14.41 12.93
CA ARG A 48 35.48 -14.22 14.13
C ARG A 48 34.03 -13.86 13.78
N PHE A 49 33.81 -12.94 12.84
CA PHE A 49 32.47 -12.60 12.37
C PHE A 49 31.77 -13.80 11.74
N ARG A 50 32.49 -14.57 10.92
CA ARG A 50 31.97 -15.79 10.26
C ARG A 50 31.53 -16.88 11.25
N PHE A 51 32.18 -17.01 12.41
CA PHE A 51 31.84 -18.01 13.44
C PHE A 51 31.01 -17.47 14.61
N GLY A 52 31.02 -16.15 14.85
CA GLY A 52 30.51 -15.52 16.07
C GLY A 52 29.30 -14.59 15.89
N LEU A 53 28.95 -14.20 14.66
CA LEU A 53 27.68 -13.48 14.38
C LEU A 53 26.51 -14.47 14.41
N LYS A 54 26.23 -15.01 15.60
CA LYS A 54 24.95 -15.68 15.85
C LYS A 54 23.89 -14.59 15.97
N ARG A 55 22.92 -14.58 15.07
CA ARG A 55 21.79 -13.63 15.07
C ARG A 55 21.22 -13.42 16.48
N SER A 56 21.04 -14.49 17.25
CA SER A 56 20.53 -14.47 18.62
C SER A 56 21.32 -13.63 19.63
N ALA A 57 22.62 -13.40 19.43
CA ALA A 57 23.47 -12.63 20.34
C ALA A 57 23.35 -11.10 20.17
N TYR A 58 22.61 -10.67 19.14
CA TYR A 58 22.39 -9.26 18.79
C TYR A 58 20.91 -8.94 18.58
N MET A 59 20.01 -9.93 18.69
CA MET A 59 18.56 -9.72 18.47
C MET A 59 17.98 -8.72 19.48
N ASP A 60 18.48 -8.70 20.71
CA ASP A 60 18.13 -7.70 21.74
C ASP A 60 18.43 -6.28 21.23
N LEU A 61 19.66 -6.03 20.78
CA LEU A 61 20.08 -4.71 20.29
C LEU A 61 19.36 -4.33 18.98
N VAL A 62 19.12 -5.29 18.09
CA VAL A 62 18.35 -5.05 16.85
C VAL A 62 16.90 -4.72 17.17
N ASN A 63 16.29 -5.42 18.13
CA ASN A 63 14.92 -5.13 18.57
C ASN A 63 14.83 -3.75 19.24
N ASP A 64 15.80 -3.39 20.07
CA ASP A 64 15.89 -2.07 20.70
C ASP A 64 16.09 -0.97 19.66
N ILE A 65 16.99 -1.14 18.69
CA ILE A 65 17.16 -0.20 17.57
C ILE A 65 15.87 -0.08 16.77
N ASN A 66 15.16 -1.17 16.48
CA ASN A 66 13.90 -1.14 15.74
C ASN A 66 12.79 -0.46 16.54
N ALA A 67 12.68 -0.72 17.83
CA ALA A 67 11.72 -0.08 18.73
C ALA A 67 11.99 1.43 18.84
N VAL A 68 13.26 1.80 19.00
CA VAL A 68 13.73 3.17 19.08
C VAL A 68 13.60 3.90 17.75
N THR A 69 13.88 3.25 16.61
CA THR A 69 13.65 3.80 15.26
C THR A 69 12.15 4.03 15.04
N GLY A 70 11.30 3.10 15.49
CA GLY A 70 9.85 3.28 15.53
C GLY A 70 9.39 4.45 16.40
N ALA A 71 10.13 4.79 17.46
CA ALA A 71 9.85 5.91 18.37
C ALA A 71 10.49 7.25 17.95
N LEU A 72 11.58 7.22 17.17
CA LEU A 72 12.33 8.39 16.66
C LEU A 72 11.82 8.88 15.32
N MET A 73 11.16 8.03 14.54
CA MET A 73 10.33 8.53 13.46
C MET A 73 9.35 9.50 14.11
N PRO A 74 9.25 10.77 13.65
CA PRO A 74 8.12 11.60 14.08
C PRO A 74 6.87 10.73 13.89
N PRO A 75 5.94 10.70 14.87
CA PRO A 75 4.71 9.92 14.71
C PRO A 75 4.18 10.32 13.34
N TRP A 76 4.09 9.36 12.42
CA TRP A 76 3.70 9.61 11.04
C TRP A 76 2.48 10.51 11.10
N MET A 77 2.67 11.80 10.79
CA MET A 77 1.62 12.76 10.98
C MET A 77 0.79 12.66 9.73
N ILE A 78 -0.35 11.98 9.84
CA ILE A 78 -1.23 11.80 8.69
C ILE A 78 -1.77 13.16 8.30
N GLU A 79 -1.57 13.49 7.04
CA GLU A 79 -2.08 14.70 6.41
C GLU A 79 -3.00 14.24 5.29
N GLU A 80 -4.21 14.79 5.25
CA GLU A 80 -5.25 14.44 4.28
C GLU A 80 -5.48 15.62 3.35
N THR A 81 -5.61 15.33 2.05
CA THR A 81 -5.94 16.34 1.03
C THR A 81 -6.86 15.71 -0.01
N GLU A 82 -7.75 16.52 -0.57
CA GLU A 82 -8.65 16.13 -1.64
C GLU A 82 -8.09 16.66 -2.96
N VAL A 83 -8.00 15.79 -3.98
CA VAL A 83 -7.54 16.17 -5.31
C VAL A 83 -8.76 16.37 -6.22
N ARG A 84 -8.83 17.51 -6.91
CA ARG A 84 -9.89 17.81 -7.88
C ARG A 84 -9.29 18.35 -9.17
N ALA A 85 -9.88 17.99 -10.31
CA ALA A 85 -9.53 18.63 -11.58
C ALA A 85 -9.89 20.13 -11.52
N LEU A 86 -8.99 20.97 -12.03
CA LEU A 86 -9.25 22.39 -12.23
C LEU A 86 -9.58 22.61 -13.71
N ASP A 87 -10.68 23.31 -13.97
CA ASP A 87 -11.04 23.64 -15.35
C ASP A 87 -10.01 24.59 -15.96
N SER A 88 -9.65 24.36 -17.22
CA SER A 88 -8.99 25.37 -18.05
C SER A 88 -9.99 26.45 -18.45
N SER A 89 -10.59 27.17 -17.49
CA SER A 89 -11.44 28.32 -17.80
C SER A 89 -10.57 29.55 -18.09
N ALA A 90 -10.35 29.78 -19.39
CA ALA A 90 -10.19 31.07 -20.06
C ALA A 90 -9.28 32.18 -19.46
N ALA A 91 -8.23 31.85 -18.71
CA ALA A 91 -7.19 32.84 -18.35
C ALA A 91 -5.94 32.81 -19.27
N ASP A 92 -5.72 31.72 -20.01
CA ASP A 92 -4.50 31.51 -20.80
C ASP A 92 -4.70 31.70 -22.32
N ALA A 93 -5.78 32.36 -22.75
CA ALA A 93 -6.04 32.64 -24.18
C ALA A 93 -5.15 33.73 -24.80
N ASN A 94 -4.26 34.36 -24.02
CA ASN A 94 -3.44 35.50 -24.49
C ASN A 94 -1.92 35.28 -24.44
N ALA A 95 -1.45 34.03 -24.43
CA ALA A 95 -0.03 33.75 -24.67
C ALA A 95 0.13 32.53 -25.59
N LEU A 96 0.87 32.73 -26.69
CA LEU A 96 1.26 31.76 -27.72
C LEU A 96 0.23 31.49 -28.85
N SER A 97 -0.08 32.55 -29.59
CA SER A 97 -0.10 32.44 -31.05
C SER A 97 1.36 32.36 -31.54
N ALA A 98 1.86 31.14 -31.80
CA ALA A 98 2.95 30.88 -32.75
C ALA A 98 3.13 29.37 -32.97
N LYS A 99 2.72 28.92 -34.17
CA LYS A 99 3.13 27.73 -34.94
C LYS A 99 4.00 26.68 -34.23
N THR A 100 3.59 25.40 -34.29
CA THR A 100 4.21 24.37 -35.16
C THR A 100 3.40 23.08 -35.11
N GLN A 101 3.10 22.54 -36.29
CA GLN A 101 2.48 21.24 -36.53
C GLN A 101 3.54 20.14 -36.35
N HIS A 102 3.26 19.11 -35.55
CA HIS A 102 3.81 17.79 -35.82
C HIS A 102 2.92 16.69 -35.23
N LEU A 103 2.59 15.70 -36.05
CA LEU A 103 1.82 14.51 -35.71
C LEU A 103 2.58 13.61 -34.75
N THR A 104 1.96 13.21 -33.64
CA THR A 104 2.28 11.96 -32.92
C THR A 104 1.01 11.35 -32.34
N ALA A 105 0.91 10.02 -32.48
CA ALA A 105 -0.27 9.22 -32.19
C ALA A 105 -0.60 9.20 -30.69
N VAL A 106 -1.82 9.62 -30.35
CA VAL A 106 -2.37 9.54 -28.99
C VAL A 106 -2.78 8.09 -28.71
N LYS A 107 -2.09 7.44 -27.76
CA LYS A 107 -2.61 6.23 -27.11
C LYS A 107 -3.81 6.65 -26.26
N ARG A 108 -5.00 6.17 -26.64
CA ARG A 108 -6.23 6.36 -25.87
C ARG A 108 -6.19 5.46 -24.64
N THR A 109 -5.98 6.05 -23.47
CA THR A 109 -6.23 5.39 -22.18
C THR A 109 -7.72 5.52 -21.87
N VAL A 110 -8.42 4.39 -21.73
CA VAL A 110 -9.83 4.35 -21.34
C VAL A 110 -9.87 4.39 -19.81
N GLN A 111 -10.14 5.56 -19.23
CA GLN A 111 -10.50 5.67 -17.82
C GLN A 111 -11.99 5.35 -17.65
N PHE A 112 -12.28 4.30 -16.87
CA PHE A 112 -13.65 3.97 -16.49
C PHE A 112 -14.05 4.83 -15.29
N GLN A 113 -15.13 5.59 -15.45
CA GLN A 113 -15.80 6.27 -14.35
C GLN A 113 -16.66 5.23 -13.62
N ILE A 114 -16.14 4.66 -12.53
CA ILE A 114 -16.91 3.76 -11.67
C ILE A 114 -17.95 4.60 -10.92
N THR A 115 -19.21 4.30 -11.16
CA THR A 115 -20.38 4.88 -10.48
C THR A 115 -20.17 4.82 -8.98
N ALA A 116 -20.28 5.97 -8.32
CA ALA A 116 -20.17 6.07 -6.88
C ALA A 116 -21.25 5.20 -6.20
N LEU A 117 -20.93 4.70 -5.00
CA LEU A 117 -21.88 3.99 -4.14
C LEU A 117 -23.18 4.81 -3.99
N PRO A 118 -24.37 4.19 -3.89
CA PRO A 118 -25.62 4.92 -3.75
C PRO A 118 -25.60 5.71 -2.42
N GLY A 119 -25.30 7.00 -2.55
CA GLY A 119 -25.03 7.93 -1.44
C GLY A 119 -24.10 9.08 -1.86
N GLU A 120 -23.23 8.88 -2.85
CA GLU A 120 -22.38 9.93 -3.41
C GLU A 120 -22.93 10.38 -4.77
N ALA A 121 -23.87 11.32 -4.74
CA ALA A 121 -24.13 12.13 -5.92
C ALA A 121 -22.85 12.90 -6.25
N ALA A 122 -22.09 12.44 -7.25
CA ALA A 122 -20.99 13.17 -7.86
C ALA A 122 -21.59 14.39 -8.57
N VAL A 123 -21.85 15.45 -7.80
CA VAL A 123 -22.07 16.78 -8.37
C VAL A 123 -20.69 17.27 -8.77
N SER A 124 -20.43 17.29 -10.07
CA SER A 124 -19.33 18.05 -10.68
C SER A 124 -19.51 19.53 -10.36
N GLN A 125 -19.17 19.95 -9.14
CA GLN A 125 -19.17 21.35 -8.74
C GLN A 125 -17.84 21.96 -9.15
N SER A 126 -17.80 22.45 -10.39
CA SER A 126 -16.78 23.38 -10.88
C SER A 126 -16.79 24.64 -9.99
N GLN A 127 -15.72 24.90 -9.24
CA GLN A 127 -15.53 26.17 -8.54
C GLN A 127 -14.49 27.03 -9.26
N PRO A 128 -14.70 28.36 -9.33
CA PRO A 128 -13.76 29.27 -9.97
C PRO A 128 -12.40 29.26 -9.28
N ILE A 129 -11.34 29.22 -10.08
CA ILE A 129 -9.94 29.17 -9.63
C ILE A 129 -9.60 30.48 -8.90
N PRO A 130 -9.10 30.44 -7.66
CA PRO A 130 -8.50 31.62 -7.01
C PRO A 130 -7.34 32.16 -7.85
N ALA A 131 -7.34 33.46 -8.15
CA ALA A 131 -6.48 34.10 -9.15
C ALA A 131 -4.94 34.01 -8.91
N ASN A 132 -4.49 33.43 -7.79
CA ASN A 132 -3.08 33.33 -7.40
C ASN A 132 -2.62 31.89 -7.09
N LEU A 133 -3.29 30.85 -7.63
CA LEU A 133 -2.86 29.47 -7.40
C LEU A 133 -1.47 29.20 -7.99
N GLN A 134 -0.59 28.62 -7.18
CA GLN A 134 0.75 28.22 -7.59
C GLN A 134 0.80 26.72 -7.91
N GLN A 135 1.66 26.35 -8.86
CA GLN A 135 1.97 24.96 -9.12
C GLN A 135 2.80 24.40 -7.95
N ILE A 136 2.35 23.29 -7.38
CA ILE A 136 3.04 22.57 -6.32
C ILE A 136 4.25 21.85 -6.91
N ARG A 137 5.45 22.21 -6.46
CA ARG A 137 6.72 21.57 -6.85
C ARG A 137 7.20 20.53 -5.85
N ASP A 138 6.86 20.73 -4.58
CA ASP A 138 7.20 19.84 -3.48
C ASP A 138 5.94 19.60 -2.64
N LEU A 139 5.37 18.41 -2.81
CA LEU A 139 4.14 18.02 -2.14
C LEU A 139 4.32 17.96 -0.61
N CYS A 140 5.46 17.46 -0.14
CA CYS A 140 5.75 17.35 1.29
C CYS A 140 5.83 18.74 1.94
N LEU A 141 6.49 19.69 1.30
CA LEU A 141 6.58 21.07 1.79
C LEU A 141 5.21 21.75 1.79
N SER A 142 4.44 21.61 0.71
CA SER A 142 3.09 22.17 0.62
C SER A 142 2.14 21.56 1.66
N MET A 143 2.23 20.25 1.90
CA MET A 143 1.44 19.57 2.93
C MET A 143 1.89 19.95 4.35
N HIS A 144 3.15 20.30 4.58
CA HIS A 144 3.56 20.84 5.88
C HIS A 144 2.93 22.20 6.18
N GLN A 145 2.76 23.03 5.14
CA GLN A 145 2.16 24.37 5.25
C GLN A 145 0.63 24.33 5.47
N LEU A 146 -0.03 23.21 5.11
CA LEU A 146 -1.46 23.00 5.37
C LEU A 146 -1.87 23.17 6.82
N ARG A 147 -0.95 22.96 7.75
CA ARG A 147 -1.19 23.08 9.20
C ARG A 147 -1.70 24.45 9.63
N ALA A 148 -1.49 25.49 8.81
CA ALA A 148 -1.91 26.86 9.09
C ALA A 148 -3.16 27.31 8.31
N LEU A 149 -3.70 26.48 7.39
CA LEU A 149 -4.77 26.88 6.48
C LEU A 149 -6.16 26.48 7.00
N GLN A 150 -7.17 27.27 6.61
CA GLN A 150 -8.57 27.00 6.92
C GLN A 150 -9.20 26.03 5.89
N CYS A 151 -10.28 25.36 6.29
CA CYS A 151 -10.97 24.34 5.49
C CYS A 151 -11.45 24.86 4.13
N GLY A 152 -11.35 24.02 3.08
CA GLY A 152 -11.87 24.30 1.73
C GLY A 152 -10.98 25.16 0.84
N ILE A 153 -9.82 25.62 1.34
CA ILE A 153 -8.86 26.41 0.55
C ILE A 153 -8.07 25.48 -0.38
N CYS A 154 -7.90 25.90 -1.64
CA CYS A 154 -6.98 25.26 -2.55
C CYS A 154 -5.55 25.70 -2.25
N ILE A 155 -4.67 24.73 -2.02
CA ILE A 155 -3.27 24.92 -1.64
C ILE A 155 -2.42 25.32 -2.84
N GLY A 156 -2.81 24.81 -4.01
CA GLY A 156 -2.07 24.86 -5.26
C GLY A 156 -2.50 23.71 -6.16
N TYR A 157 -1.80 23.50 -7.26
CA TYR A 157 -2.13 22.46 -8.22
C TYR A 157 -0.91 21.64 -8.66
N LEU A 158 -1.14 20.37 -8.95
CA LEU A 158 -0.22 19.50 -9.67
C LEU A 158 -0.61 19.50 -11.16
N VAL A 159 0.33 19.10 -12.02
CA VAL A 159 0.10 18.95 -13.46
C VAL A 159 0.42 17.52 -13.83
N ASP A 160 -0.51 16.84 -14.52
CA ASP A 160 -0.29 15.48 -14.98
C ASP A 160 0.47 15.42 -16.32
N ALA A 161 0.77 14.21 -16.78
CA ALA A 161 1.47 13.99 -18.05
C ALA A 161 0.68 14.49 -19.29
N SER A 162 -0.62 14.70 -19.16
CA SER A 162 -1.50 15.25 -20.20
C SER A 162 -1.70 16.76 -20.06
N LEU A 163 -0.93 17.42 -19.19
CA LEU A 163 -0.99 18.84 -18.87
C LEU A 163 -2.29 19.30 -18.19
N ASN A 164 -3.09 18.38 -17.65
CA ASN A 164 -4.26 18.78 -16.85
C ASN A 164 -3.82 19.24 -15.48
N ARG A 165 -4.49 20.28 -14.96
CA ARG A 165 -4.22 20.83 -13.63
C ARG A 165 -5.13 20.15 -12.61
N HIS A 166 -4.52 19.65 -11.54
CA HIS A 166 -5.18 18.97 -10.42
C HIS A 166 -4.95 19.79 -9.15
N GLY A 167 -5.99 20.47 -8.66
CA GLY A 167 -5.92 21.26 -7.44
C GLY A 167 -5.92 20.36 -6.20
N LEU A 168 -5.10 20.71 -5.23
CA LEU A 168 -5.09 20.08 -3.91
C LEU A 168 -5.86 20.98 -2.94
N PHE A 169 -6.86 20.41 -2.29
CA PHE A 169 -7.75 21.10 -1.38
C PHE A 169 -7.65 20.50 0.02
N TRP A 170 -7.85 21.33 1.03
CA TRP A 170 -8.15 20.80 2.36
C TRP A 170 -9.51 20.07 2.32
N PRO A 171 -9.62 18.82 2.82
CA PRO A 171 -10.85 18.04 2.75
C PRO A 171 -11.98 18.75 3.49
N LYS A 172 -13.16 18.83 2.86
CA LYS A 172 -14.36 19.38 3.54
C LYS A 172 -14.80 18.50 4.71
N GLN A 173 -14.62 17.19 4.56
CA GLN A 173 -14.92 16.17 5.55
C GLN A 173 -13.69 15.27 5.71
N PRO A 174 -12.76 15.62 6.61
CA PRO A 174 -11.58 14.79 6.82
C PRO A 174 -12.00 13.42 7.36
N VAL A 175 -11.55 12.36 6.70
CA VAL A 175 -11.71 10.98 7.16
C VAL A 175 -10.81 10.71 8.36
N VAL A 176 -9.64 11.36 8.42
CA VAL A 176 -8.63 11.10 9.46
C VAL A 176 -8.71 12.13 10.59
N ASP A 177 -9.13 11.68 11.78
CA ASP A 177 -8.96 12.44 13.01
C ASP A 177 -7.55 12.22 13.58
N LYS A 178 -6.65 13.16 13.29
CA LYS A 178 -5.23 13.11 13.66
C LYS A 178 -4.98 12.96 15.17
N ALA A 179 -5.92 13.37 16.02
CA ALA A 179 -5.73 13.33 17.47
C ALA A 179 -6.07 11.96 18.09
N THR A 180 -6.95 11.20 17.43
CA THR A 180 -7.52 9.96 18.01
C THR A 180 -7.25 8.70 17.19
N MET A 181 -6.82 8.85 15.93
CA MET A 181 -6.57 7.71 15.06
C MET A 181 -5.17 7.13 15.21
N THR A 182 -5.11 5.81 15.06
CA THR A 182 -3.87 5.04 14.96
C THR A 182 -3.95 4.11 13.76
N THR A 183 -2.80 3.62 13.29
CA THR A 183 -2.71 2.73 12.14
C THR A 183 -2.35 1.32 12.54
N ILE A 184 -2.79 0.33 11.76
CA ILE A 184 -2.42 -1.08 11.87
C ILE A 184 -2.31 -1.68 10.47
N SER A 185 -1.34 -2.57 10.24
CA SER A 185 -1.28 -3.32 8.99
C SER A 185 -2.42 -4.34 8.92
N LEU A 186 -2.86 -4.71 7.71
CA LEU A 186 -3.84 -5.78 7.56
C LEU A 186 -3.30 -7.08 8.17
N ALA A 187 -2.00 -7.38 8.02
CA ALA A 187 -1.36 -8.52 8.67
C ALA A 187 -1.57 -8.56 10.20
N GLY A 188 -1.46 -7.41 10.87
CA GLY A 188 -1.67 -7.30 12.32
C GLY A 188 -3.14 -7.33 12.74
N ALA A 189 -4.04 -6.84 11.90
CA ALA A 189 -5.47 -6.78 12.18
C ALA A 189 -6.23 -8.06 11.81
N LEU A 190 -5.71 -8.88 10.88
CA LEU A 190 -6.42 -9.94 10.18
C LEU A 190 -7.23 -10.88 11.08
N ARG A 191 -6.63 -11.33 12.19
CA ARG A 191 -7.25 -12.28 13.12
C ARG A 191 -8.37 -11.66 13.96
N GLY A 192 -8.34 -10.35 14.14
CA GLY A 192 -9.33 -9.59 14.93
C GLY A 192 -10.49 -9.04 14.11
N LEU A 193 -10.50 -9.26 12.78
CA LEU A 193 -11.54 -8.74 11.92
C LEU A 193 -12.90 -9.40 12.19
N THR A 194 -13.95 -8.58 12.18
CA THR A 194 -15.32 -9.09 12.09
C THR A 194 -15.60 -9.56 10.66
N VAL A 195 -16.63 -10.39 10.47
CA VAL A 195 -17.07 -10.81 9.13
C VAL A 195 -17.45 -9.59 8.27
N ALA A 196 -18.13 -8.61 8.87
CA ALA A 196 -18.51 -7.39 8.17
C ALA A 196 -17.29 -6.57 7.73
N ASP A 197 -16.27 -6.43 8.58
CA ASP A 197 -15.05 -5.70 8.21
C ASP A 197 -14.26 -6.43 7.13
N SER A 198 -14.18 -7.76 7.20
CA SER A 198 -13.58 -8.57 6.12
C SER A 198 -14.27 -8.33 4.77
N ARG A 199 -15.61 -8.26 4.73
CA ARG A 199 -16.37 -8.00 3.49
C ARG A 199 -16.20 -6.57 2.99
N ARG A 200 -16.18 -5.58 3.89
CA ARG A 200 -15.89 -4.18 3.52
C ARG A 200 -14.48 -4.02 2.95
N LEU A 201 -13.49 -4.68 3.57
CA LEU A 201 -12.11 -4.68 3.09
C LEU A 201 -12.01 -5.37 1.72
N ALA A 202 -12.66 -6.51 1.52
CA ALA A 202 -12.66 -7.21 0.24
C ALA A 202 -13.13 -6.30 -0.91
N LEU A 203 -14.27 -5.63 -0.72
CA LEU A 203 -14.80 -4.65 -1.67
C LEU A 203 -13.83 -3.50 -1.90
N ALA A 204 -13.36 -2.88 -0.81
CA ALA A 204 -12.50 -1.71 -0.89
C ALA A 204 -11.17 -2.04 -1.61
N LEU A 205 -10.54 -3.16 -1.28
CA LEU A 205 -9.28 -3.60 -1.90
C LEU A 205 -9.44 -3.93 -3.38
N ALA A 206 -10.52 -4.61 -3.78
CA ALA A 206 -10.81 -4.86 -5.20
C ALA A 206 -10.97 -3.54 -5.99
N SER A 207 -11.65 -2.55 -5.40
CA SER A 207 -11.80 -1.22 -5.98
C SER A 207 -10.46 -0.48 -6.08
N ARG A 208 -9.62 -0.52 -5.03
CA ARG A 208 -8.28 0.10 -5.05
C ARG A 208 -7.36 -0.56 -6.07
N MET A 209 -7.38 -1.88 -6.20
CA MET A 209 -6.60 -2.60 -7.20
C MET A 209 -6.94 -2.11 -8.62
N LEU A 210 -8.22 -2.06 -8.98
CA LEU A 210 -8.64 -1.59 -10.31
C LEU A 210 -8.29 -0.13 -10.57
N ARG A 211 -8.25 0.72 -9.54
CA ARG A 211 -7.88 2.14 -9.67
C ARG A 211 -6.37 2.40 -9.71
N LEU A 212 -5.55 1.48 -9.19
CA LEU A 212 -4.11 1.70 -9.01
C LEU A 212 -3.24 0.79 -9.88
N HIS A 213 -3.82 -0.17 -10.61
CA HIS A 213 -3.10 -1.19 -11.37
C HIS A 213 -2.13 -0.64 -12.43
N ASP A 214 -2.40 0.53 -12.98
CA ASP A 214 -1.59 1.22 -13.99
C ASP A 214 -0.66 2.27 -13.36
N THR A 215 -0.51 2.26 -12.04
CA THR A 215 0.28 3.24 -11.30
C THR A 215 1.45 2.58 -10.55
N PRO A 216 2.53 3.32 -10.26
CA PRO A 216 3.62 2.83 -9.42
C PRO A 216 3.24 2.51 -7.96
N TRP A 217 2.01 2.84 -7.53
CA TRP A 217 1.54 2.61 -6.16
C TRP A 217 1.12 1.17 -5.89
N LEU A 218 0.82 0.39 -6.93
CA LEU A 218 0.42 -1.00 -6.78
C LEU A 218 1.44 -1.92 -7.42
N ALA A 219 2.23 -2.60 -6.60
CA ALA A 219 3.09 -3.67 -7.07
C ALA A 219 2.25 -4.84 -7.62
N LYS A 220 2.83 -5.59 -8.57
CA LYS A 220 2.21 -6.83 -9.08
C LYS A 220 1.94 -7.84 -7.97
N GLN A 221 2.83 -7.92 -6.99
CA GLN A 221 2.73 -8.77 -5.82
C GLN A 221 2.52 -7.93 -4.58
N TRP A 222 1.29 -7.44 -4.41
CA TRP A 222 0.84 -6.70 -3.24
C TRP A 222 0.13 -7.65 -2.26
N GLY A 223 0.20 -7.39 -0.97
CA GLY A 223 -0.40 -8.25 0.03
C GLY A 223 -0.74 -7.55 1.33
N ARG A 224 -0.99 -8.35 2.36
CA ARG A 224 -1.44 -7.91 3.68
C ARG A 224 -0.46 -7.00 4.44
N ASN A 225 0.81 -6.97 4.02
CA ASN A 225 1.85 -6.16 4.67
C ASN A 225 1.85 -4.72 4.14
N GLU A 226 1.52 -4.55 2.85
CA GLU A 226 1.45 -3.26 2.17
C GLU A 226 0.13 -2.53 2.44
N ILE A 227 -0.85 -3.20 3.06
CA ILE A 227 -2.17 -2.63 3.37
C ILE A 227 -2.16 -2.05 4.79
N THR A 228 -2.40 -0.75 4.90
CA THR A 228 -2.55 -0.01 6.15
C THR A 228 -4.01 0.33 6.40
N LEU A 229 -4.47 0.10 7.63
CA LEU A 229 -5.83 0.38 8.09
C LEU A 229 -5.78 1.41 9.22
N PHE A 230 -6.80 2.26 9.29
CA PHE A 230 -6.99 3.21 10.38
C PHE A 230 -7.95 2.66 11.42
N LYS A 231 -7.66 2.92 12.70
CA LYS A 231 -8.56 2.66 13.82
C LYS A 231 -8.77 3.90 14.67
N LYS A 232 -10.01 4.08 15.14
CA LYS A 232 -10.40 5.09 16.13
C LYS A 232 -10.80 4.37 17.41
N GLY A 233 -9.94 4.42 18.42
CA GLY A 233 -10.03 3.51 19.56
C GLY A 233 -9.94 2.05 19.08
N ASP A 234 -10.96 1.25 19.39
CA ASP A 234 -11.07 -0.15 18.96
C ASP A 234 -11.87 -0.34 17.66
N THR A 235 -12.43 0.73 17.09
CA THR A 235 -13.21 0.66 15.84
C THR A 235 -12.30 0.80 14.63
N LEU A 236 -12.32 -0.19 13.74
CA LEU A 236 -11.57 -0.22 12.50
C LEU A 236 -12.32 0.44 11.35
N LEU A 237 -11.67 1.30 10.58
CA LEU A 237 -12.23 1.91 9.37
C LEU A 237 -12.00 1.02 8.14
N ALA A 238 -12.66 -0.14 8.13
CA ALA A 238 -12.51 -1.19 7.13
C ALA A 238 -12.82 -0.74 5.68
N GLN A 239 -13.60 0.33 5.51
CA GLN A 239 -13.97 0.86 4.19
C GLN A 239 -12.89 1.75 3.54
N HIS A 240 -11.86 2.13 4.31
CA HIS A 240 -10.78 3.01 3.86
C HIS A 240 -9.39 2.36 4.06
N PRO A 241 -9.10 1.20 3.42
CA PRO A 241 -7.75 0.67 3.39
C PRO A 241 -6.86 1.53 2.50
N PHE A 242 -5.61 1.68 2.92
CA PHE A 242 -4.56 2.38 2.19
C PHE A 242 -3.50 1.38 1.73
N ILE A 243 -3.01 1.55 0.51
CA ILE A 243 -1.92 0.76 -0.04
C ILE A 243 -0.66 1.60 0.05
N SER A 244 0.31 1.11 0.82
CA SER A 244 1.63 1.69 0.97
C SER A 244 2.53 1.21 -0.15
N ALA A 245 3.24 2.14 -0.78
CA ALA A 245 4.25 1.84 -1.80
C ALA A 245 5.60 2.42 -1.36
N GLU A 246 6.64 1.59 -1.43
CA GLU A 246 8.01 2.04 -1.26
C GLU A 246 8.62 2.36 -2.62
N PHE A 247 8.83 3.64 -2.88
CA PHE A 247 9.54 4.09 -4.07
C PHE A 247 11.04 3.97 -3.82
N ALA A 248 11.59 2.77 -4.03
CA ALA A 248 13.01 2.53 -3.81
C ALA A 248 13.88 3.43 -4.70
N THR A 249 14.79 4.18 -4.08
CA THR A 249 15.95 4.78 -4.75
C THR A 249 17.03 3.72 -4.96
N GLN A 250 16.82 2.84 -5.96
CA GLN A 250 17.80 1.94 -6.62
C GLN A 250 18.89 1.19 -5.79
N GLN A 251 18.91 1.16 -4.44
CA GLN A 251 20.07 0.66 -3.68
C GLN A 251 19.78 -0.22 -2.46
N SER A 252 18.56 -0.76 -2.28
CA SER A 252 18.32 -1.80 -1.27
C SER A 252 18.56 -3.20 -1.86
N SER A 253 19.53 -3.92 -1.27
CA SER A 253 19.94 -5.29 -1.64
C SER A 253 19.05 -6.40 -1.04
N SER A 254 17.97 -6.04 -0.34
CA SER A 254 16.88 -6.95 -0.02
C SER A 254 15.91 -6.93 -1.21
N GLY A 255 15.84 -8.03 -1.96
CA GLY A 255 14.83 -8.17 -3.02
C GLY A 255 13.41 -7.90 -2.47
N PRO A 256 12.46 -7.51 -3.34
CA PRO A 256 11.10 -7.22 -2.91
C PRO A 256 10.51 -8.40 -2.11
N LEU A 257 9.84 -8.09 -1.00
CA LEU A 257 9.07 -9.07 -0.24
C LEU A 257 8.03 -9.69 -1.19
N GLN A 258 8.26 -10.94 -1.57
CA GLN A 258 7.40 -11.67 -2.47
C GLN A 258 6.21 -12.25 -1.69
N TYR A 259 4.99 -11.84 -2.04
CA TYR A 259 3.77 -12.31 -1.36
C TYR A 259 3.44 -13.77 -1.65
N PHE A 260 3.76 -14.25 -2.86
CA PHE A 260 3.61 -15.65 -3.29
C PHE A 260 4.67 -16.00 -4.34
N ALA A 261 5.00 -17.28 -4.49
CA ALA A 261 5.95 -17.71 -5.50
C ALA A 261 5.38 -17.51 -6.91
N SER A 262 6.10 -16.78 -7.78
CA SER A 262 5.70 -16.64 -9.19
C SER A 262 5.66 -18.00 -9.87
N SER A 263 4.60 -18.26 -10.63
CA SER A 263 4.37 -19.53 -11.32
C SER A 263 3.77 -19.29 -12.70
N PRO A 264 4.09 -20.11 -13.72
CA PRO A 264 3.41 -20.08 -15.02
C PRO A 264 1.89 -20.30 -14.92
N SER A 265 1.40 -20.94 -13.85
CA SER A 265 -0.03 -21.10 -13.60
C SER A 265 -0.74 -19.78 -13.27
N ILE A 266 0.00 -18.76 -12.81
CA ILE A 266 -0.53 -17.46 -12.42
C ILE A 266 -0.52 -16.54 -13.65
N ARG A 267 -1.68 -16.36 -14.28
CA ARG A 267 -1.82 -15.59 -15.53
C ARG A 267 -1.81 -14.08 -15.35
N ASN A 268 -2.12 -13.60 -14.15
CA ASN A 268 -2.00 -12.21 -13.74
C ASN A 268 -1.71 -12.17 -12.23
N GLU A 269 -0.52 -11.70 -11.86
CA GLU A 269 -0.07 -11.66 -10.46
C GLU A 269 -0.87 -10.67 -9.60
N THR A 270 -1.25 -9.50 -10.14
CA THR A 270 -2.02 -8.47 -9.42
C THR A 270 -3.41 -8.97 -9.04
N VAL A 271 -4.08 -9.66 -9.95
CA VAL A 271 -5.41 -10.27 -9.74
C VAL A 271 -5.31 -11.50 -8.84
N PHE A 272 -4.24 -12.29 -8.96
CA PHE A 272 -3.99 -13.42 -8.07
C PHE A 272 -3.73 -12.98 -6.63
N ALA A 273 -2.94 -11.90 -6.43
CA ALA A 273 -2.74 -11.24 -5.15
C ALA A 273 -4.08 -10.84 -4.50
N LEU A 274 -5.01 -10.26 -5.27
CA LEU A 274 -6.36 -9.99 -4.79
C LEU A 274 -7.05 -11.27 -4.35
N GLY A 275 -6.99 -12.34 -5.14
CA GLY A 275 -7.56 -13.65 -4.81
C GLY A 275 -7.06 -14.19 -3.46
N LEU A 276 -5.76 -14.12 -3.21
CA LEU A 276 -5.18 -14.52 -1.92
C LEU A 276 -5.68 -13.64 -0.76
N LEU A 277 -5.71 -12.32 -0.95
CA LEU A 277 -6.25 -11.41 0.07
C LEU A 277 -7.73 -11.71 0.38
N LEU A 278 -8.54 -12.01 -0.64
CA LEU A 278 -9.95 -12.38 -0.44
C LEU A 278 -10.10 -13.70 0.33
N ILE A 279 -9.20 -14.67 0.11
CA ILE A 279 -9.12 -15.91 0.91
C ILE A 279 -8.76 -15.56 2.35
N GLU A 280 -7.69 -14.79 2.57
CA GLU A 280 -7.22 -14.39 3.90
C GLU A 280 -8.30 -13.67 4.70
N LEU A 281 -9.01 -12.72 4.07
CA LEU A 281 -10.09 -11.96 4.69
C LEU A 281 -11.28 -12.85 5.06
N CYS A 282 -11.64 -13.81 4.19
CA CYS A 282 -12.71 -14.75 4.47
C CYS A 282 -12.35 -15.67 5.64
N MET A 283 -11.13 -16.21 5.63
CA MET A 283 -10.65 -17.15 6.64
C MET A 283 -10.16 -16.47 7.92
N ARG A 284 -9.94 -15.15 7.90
CA ARG A 284 -9.34 -14.33 8.96
C ARG A 284 -8.02 -14.92 9.50
N ARG A 285 -7.28 -15.52 8.59
CA ARG A 285 -6.01 -16.21 8.84
C ARG A 285 -5.04 -15.90 7.70
N PRO A 286 -3.75 -15.71 8.00
CA PRO A 286 -2.77 -15.49 6.94
C PRO A 286 -2.69 -16.74 6.06
N PHE A 287 -2.47 -16.52 4.77
CA PHE A 287 -2.49 -17.56 3.74
C PHE A 287 -1.48 -18.67 4.04
N ASP A 288 -0.32 -18.32 4.57
CA ASP A 288 0.75 -19.26 4.94
C ASP A 288 0.29 -20.33 5.95
N GLU A 289 -0.76 -20.05 6.74
CA GLU A 289 -1.35 -21.00 7.71
C GLU A 289 -2.46 -21.87 7.12
N LEU A 290 -2.89 -21.56 5.89
CA LEU A 290 -3.90 -22.31 5.15
C LEU A 290 -3.25 -23.33 4.20
N VAL A 291 -1.95 -23.19 3.92
CA VAL A 291 -1.15 -24.13 3.14
C VAL A 291 -1.01 -25.45 3.92
N LEU A 292 -1.32 -26.55 3.25
CA LEU A 292 -1.18 -27.90 3.79
C LEU A 292 0.10 -28.57 3.28
N PRO A 293 0.62 -29.60 3.98
CA PRO A 293 1.76 -30.38 3.49
C PRO A 293 1.53 -31.01 2.11
N SER A 294 0.27 -31.31 1.75
CA SER A 294 -0.11 -31.81 0.42
C SER A 294 0.07 -30.80 -0.71
N ASP A 295 0.16 -29.50 -0.37
CA ASP A 295 0.38 -28.42 -1.34
C ASP A 295 1.88 -28.19 -1.61
N LEU A 296 2.75 -28.84 -0.84
CA LEU A 296 4.21 -28.73 -0.91
C LEU A 296 4.83 -29.92 -1.66
N ASN A 297 6.12 -29.81 -1.98
CA ASN A 297 6.88 -30.94 -2.48
C ASN A 297 6.97 -32.06 -1.42
N PRO A 298 7.24 -33.32 -1.82
CA PRO A 298 7.40 -34.42 -0.86
C PRO A 298 8.49 -34.20 0.20
N ASP A 299 9.48 -33.34 -0.07
CA ASP A 299 10.54 -32.94 0.86
C ASP A 299 10.15 -31.78 1.78
N GLY A 300 8.92 -31.29 1.69
CA GLY A 300 8.39 -30.15 2.46
C GLY A 300 8.80 -28.78 1.92
N THR A 301 9.52 -28.72 0.80
CA THR A 301 9.89 -27.44 0.17
C THR A 301 8.73 -26.87 -0.65
N LYS A 302 8.75 -25.53 -0.84
CA LYS A 302 7.73 -24.82 -1.61
C LYS A 302 8.02 -24.94 -3.11
N HIS A 303 7.11 -25.56 -3.85
CA HIS A 303 7.12 -25.55 -5.31
C HIS A 303 6.64 -24.17 -5.82
N PRO A 304 7.09 -23.67 -6.99
CA PRO A 304 6.59 -22.41 -7.54
C PRO A 304 5.05 -22.35 -7.65
N ALA A 305 4.42 -23.47 -7.98
CA ALA A 305 2.96 -23.58 -8.06
C ALA A 305 2.26 -23.95 -6.74
N SER A 306 2.97 -24.13 -5.62
CA SER A 306 2.37 -24.51 -4.32
C SER A 306 1.28 -23.53 -3.88
N ASP A 307 1.54 -22.22 -3.99
CA ASP A 307 0.54 -21.20 -3.62
C ASP A 307 -0.71 -21.27 -4.48
N TYR A 308 -0.54 -21.52 -5.79
CA TYR A 308 -1.65 -21.70 -6.70
C TYR A 308 -2.48 -22.94 -6.35
N PHE A 309 -1.85 -24.08 -6.04
CA PHE A 309 -2.55 -25.31 -5.66
C PHE A 309 -3.27 -25.15 -4.32
N ALA A 310 -2.62 -24.55 -3.32
CA ALA A 310 -3.22 -24.25 -2.03
C ALA A 310 -4.45 -23.35 -2.22
N ALA A 311 -4.32 -22.24 -2.96
CA ALA A 311 -5.43 -21.33 -3.23
C ALA A 311 -6.60 -22.02 -3.93
N ASN A 312 -6.33 -22.85 -4.95
CA ASN A 312 -7.36 -23.60 -5.67
C ASN A 312 -8.08 -24.61 -4.76
N ARG A 313 -7.34 -25.34 -3.92
CA ARG A 313 -7.92 -26.29 -2.95
C ARG A 313 -8.82 -25.60 -1.92
N ILE A 314 -8.45 -24.39 -1.48
CA ILE A 314 -9.20 -23.65 -0.46
C ILE A 314 -10.54 -23.13 -1.00
N LEU A 315 -10.74 -23.04 -2.33
CA LEU A 315 -11.97 -22.50 -2.92
C LEU A 315 -13.24 -23.20 -2.41
N ASP A 316 -13.24 -24.52 -2.26
CA ASP A 316 -14.40 -25.27 -1.72
C ASP A 316 -14.76 -24.80 -0.31
N GLN A 317 -13.76 -24.49 0.51
CA GLN A 317 -13.97 -23.94 1.85
C GLN A 317 -14.51 -22.50 1.79
N ILE A 318 -14.06 -21.70 0.83
CA ILE A 318 -14.60 -20.34 0.62
C ILE A 318 -16.07 -20.40 0.22
N TYR A 319 -16.48 -21.31 -0.66
CA TYR A 319 -17.89 -21.48 -1.02
C TYR A 319 -18.75 -21.85 0.20
N ALA A 320 -18.24 -22.72 1.06
CA ALA A 320 -18.94 -23.12 2.28
C ALA A 320 -19.08 -21.97 3.30
N GLU A 321 -18.03 -21.16 3.47
CA GLU A 321 -17.99 -20.07 4.47
C GLU A 321 -18.66 -18.78 4.00
N ALA A 322 -18.54 -18.45 2.71
CA ALA A 322 -18.90 -17.16 2.15
C ALA A 322 -20.06 -17.20 1.15
N GLY A 323 -20.47 -18.39 0.71
CA GLY A 323 -21.50 -18.56 -0.31
C GLY A 323 -20.97 -18.44 -1.74
N LEU A 324 -21.89 -18.63 -2.69
CA LEU A 324 -21.57 -18.72 -4.12
C LEU A 324 -20.99 -17.44 -4.71
N ALA A 325 -21.57 -16.29 -4.38
CA ALA A 325 -21.18 -15.01 -4.97
C ALA A 325 -19.73 -14.63 -4.58
N TYR A 326 -19.41 -14.58 -3.29
CA TYR A 326 -18.03 -14.36 -2.85
C TYR A 326 -17.08 -15.43 -3.39
N GLY A 327 -17.46 -16.71 -3.33
CA GLY A 327 -16.65 -17.83 -3.82
C GLY A 327 -16.31 -17.72 -5.31
N ASP A 328 -17.27 -17.34 -6.14
CA ASP A 328 -17.07 -17.11 -7.58
C ASP A 328 -16.09 -15.95 -7.83
N ALA A 329 -16.20 -14.85 -7.06
CA ALA A 329 -15.28 -13.73 -7.16
C ALA A 329 -13.84 -14.16 -6.81
N VAL A 330 -13.65 -14.93 -5.72
CA VAL A 330 -12.34 -15.47 -5.35
C VAL A 330 -11.81 -16.43 -6.41
N ARG A 331 -12.64 -17.36 -6.89
CA ARG A 331 -12.29 -18.34 -7.93
C ARG A 331 -11.81 -17.66 -9.21
N ARG A 332 -12.52 -16.62 -9.67
CA ARG A 332 -12.14 -15.86 -10.87
C ARG A 332 -10.78 -15.17 -10.69
N CYS A 333 -10.50 -14.63 -9.50
CA CYS A 333 -9.20 -14.05 -9.19
C CYS A 333 -8.06 -15.09 -9.18
N VAL A 334 -8.26 -16.21 -8.48
CA VAL A 334 -7.25 -17.27 -8.31
C VAL A 334 -6.93 -17.98 -9.64
N LEU A 335 -7.96 -18.33 -10.41
CA LEU A 335 -7.81 -19.08 -11.65
C LEU A 335 -7.63 -18.18 -12.88
N CYS A 336 -7.82 -16.86 -12.72
CA CYS A 336 -7.82 -15.89 -13.80
C CYS A 336 -8.82 -16.27 -14.93
N GLU A 337 -10.01 -16.73 -14.54
CA GLU A 337 -11.06 -17.19 -15.45
C GLU A 337 -12.08 -16.08 -15.73
N PHE A 338 -11.78 -15.28 -16.75
CA PHE A 338 -12.61 -14.14 -17.18
C PHE A 338 -13.14 -14.31 -18.62
N ASP A 339 -13.13 -15.52 -19.17
CA ASP A 339 -13.54 -15.81 -20.56
C ASP A 339 -12.88 -14.87 -21.59
N TYR A 340 -11.58 -14.60 -21.39
CA TYR A 340 -10.81 -13.69 -22.21
C TYR A 340 -9.34 -14.13 -22.30
N ARG A 341 -8.76 -13.93 -23.49
CA ARG A 341 -7.42 -14.43 -23.80
C ARG A 341 -6.33 -13.58 -23.16
N LYS A 342 -6.47 -12.26 -23.24
CA LYS A 342 -5.53 -11.34 -22.60
C LYS A 342 -5.88 -11.21 -21.11
N THR A 343 -4.85 -11.14 -20.29
CA THR A 343 -4.99 -11.03 -18.83
C THR A 343 -4.27 -9.82 -18.30
N ASP A 344 -4.05 -8.80 -19.13
CA ASP A 344 -3.44 -7.54 -18.72
C ASP A 344 -4.52 -6.55 -18.28
N LEU A 345 -4.37 -5.97 -17.09
CA LEU A 345 -5.32 -4.98 -16.58
C LEU A 345 -5.29 -3.67 -17.39
N GLU A 346 -4.20 -3.38 -18.12
CA GLU A 346 -4.17 -2.27 -19.08
C GLU A 346 -5.09 -2.49 -20.30
N ASP A 347 -5.48 -3.75 -20.59
CA ASP A 347 -6.50 -4.04 -21.60
C ASP A 347 -7.89 -3.75 -21.03
N GLY A 348 -8.50 -2.65 -21.46
CA GLY A 348 -9.79 -2.20 -20.93
C GLY A 348 -10.91 -3.24 -20.99
N ALA A 349 -10.86 -4.20 -21.92
CA ALA A 349 -11.85 -5.29 -22.00
C ALA A 349 -11.60 -6.39 -20.96
N PHE A 350 -10.35 -6.64 -20.56
CA PHE A 350 -10.03 -7.49 -19.42
C PHE A 350 -10.36 -6.77 -18.10
N CYS A 351 -9.94 -5.51 -17.95
CA CYS A 351 -10.25 -4.68 -16.78
C CYS A 351 -11.76 -4.63 -16.49
N LYS A 352 -12.58 -4.40 -17.53
CA LYS A 352 -14.04 -4.44 -17.40
C LYS A 352 -14.56 -5.80 -16.93
N ARG A 353 -13.98 -6.92 -17.39
CA ARG A 353 -14.40 -8.26 -16.95
C ARG A 353 -14.04 -8.53 -15.50
N VAL A 354 -12.89 -8.03 -15.04
CA VAL A 354 -12.51 -8.07 -13.62
C VAL A 354 -13.49 -7.23 -12.80
N TYR A 355 -13.87 -6.05 -13.29
CA TYR A 355 -14.94 -5.25 -12.67
C TYR A 355 -16.25 -6.02 -12.57
N ASP A 356 -16.79 -6.51 -13.69
CA ASP A 356 -18.09 -7.18 -13.75
C ASP A 356 -18.10 -8.48 -12.92
N GLY A 357 -17.02 -9.26 -12.98
CA GLY A 357 -16.94 -10.60 -12.38
C GLY A 357 -16.44 -10.64 -10.94
N VAL A 358 -15.87 -9.55 -10.43
CA VAL A 358 -15.33 -9.48 -9.06
C VAL A 358 -15.90 -8.28 -8.32
N LEU A 359 -15.63 -7.07 -8.79
CA LEU A 359 -15.99 -5.86 -8.04
C LEU A 359 -17.52 -5.71 -7.93
N SER A 360 -18.26 -5.85 -9.03
CA SER A 360 -19.72 -5.73 -9.01
C SER A 360 -20.39 -6.79 -8.13
N VAL A 361 -19.83 -8.00 -8.07
CA VAL A 361 -20.31 -9.08 -7.20
C VAL A 361 -20.10 -8.71 -5.73
N LEU A 362 -18.91 -8.23 -5.38
CA LEU A 362 -18.60 -7.77 -4.02
C LEU A 362 -19.43 -6.55 -3.60
N GLU A 363 -19.75 -5.65 -4.54
CA GLU A 363 -20.64 -4.49 -4.30
C GLU A 363 -22.06 -4.95 -3.92
N GLN A 364 -22.59 -5.94 -4.63
CA GLN A 364 -23.92 -6.51 -4.35
C GLN A 364 -23.95 -7.21 -2.99
N GLU A 365 -22.91 -7.96 -2.64
CA GLU A 365 -22.81 -8.59 -1.32
C GLU A 365 -22.66 -7.55 -0.19
N ALA A 366 -21.86 -6.51 -0.41
CA ALA A 366 -21.65 -5.45 0.58
C ALA A 366 -22.93 -4.67 0.90
N GLY A 367 -23.86 -4.55 -0.05
CA GLY A 367 -25.18 -3.92 0.15
C GLY A 367 -26.04 -4.57 1.25
N HIS A 368 -25.70 -5.78 1.69
CA HIS A 368 -26.36 -6.47 2.80
C HIS A 368 -25.82 -6.05 4.18
N PHE A 369 -24.70 -5.32 4.24
CA PHE A 369 -24.09 -4.85 5.47
C PHE A 369 -24.33 -3.34 5.63
N PRO A 370 -24.98 -2.87 6.71
CA PRO A 370 -25.19 -1.45 6.91
C PRO A 370 -23.85 -0.70 7.00
N ILE A 371 -23.82 0.50 6.42
CA ILE A 371 -22.70 1.44 6.55
C ILE A 371 -22.65 1.87 8.02
N LEU A 372 -21.51 1.68 8.69
CA LEU A 372 -21.30 2.26 10.02
C LEU A 372 -21.10 3.76 9.80
N THR A 373 -22.14 4.55 10.08
CA THR A 373 -22.13 6.02 10.06
C THR A 373 -21.41 6.60 11.26
#